data_AF-A0A540K569-F1
#
_entry.id   AF-A0A540K569-F1
#
_cell.length_a   1.000
_cell.length_b   1.000
_cell.length_c   1.000
_cell.angle_alpha   90.00
_cell.angle_beta   90.00
_cell.angle_gamma   90.00
#
_symmetry.space_group_name_H-M   'P 1'
#
loop_
_entity.id
_entity.type
_entity.pdbx_description
1 polymer ?
#
loop_
_entity_poly.entity_id
_entity_poly.type
_entity_poly.pdbx_seq_one_letter_code
_entity_poly.pdbx_strand_id
1 'polypeptide(L)'
;MAHKGEVKAIVTSVIPLPAEEEKELKDTLQELIGQGKKVILEQKIDPSILGGLVIEFDKKVFDMSIKTRARQMERYLREPVNFDNL
;
A
#
# COMPACT_ATOMS: atom_id res chain seq x y z
N MET A 1 -6.37 -28.66 -2.20
CA MET A 1 -7.48 -27.70 -2.37
C MET A 1 -6.89 -26.35 -2.77
N ALA A 2 -6.47 -26.15 -4.01
CA ALA A 2 -5.71 -24.93 -4.35
C ALA A 2 -5.75 -24.63 -5.85
N HIS A 3 -6.91 -24.24 -6.38
CA HIS A 3 -7.02 -23.54 -7.65
C HIS A 3 -8.33 -22.77 -7.64
N LYS A 4 -8.26 -21.45 -7.54
CA LYS A 4 -9.30 -20.53 -8.02
C LYS A 4 -8.68 -19.15 -7.99
N GLY A 5 -8.60 -18.52 -9.16
CA GLY A 5 -7.92 -17.24 -9.37
C GLY A 5 -8.57 -16.14 -8.55
N GLU A 6 -8.25 -16.07 -7.27
CA GLU A 6 -8.66 -15.01 -6.35
C GLU A 6 -7.39 -14.50 -5.65
N VAL A 7 -7.22 -13.18 -5.61
CA VAL A 7 -6.12 -12.51 -4.91
C VAL A 7 -6.72 -11.64 -3.84
N LYS A 8 -6.36 -11.93 -2.60
CA LYS A 8 -6.72 -11.09 -1.46
C LYS A 8 -5.75 -9.92 -1.37
N ALA A 9 -6.29 -8.71 -1.37
CA ALA A 9 -5.54 -7.48 -1.17
C ALA A 9 -6.01 -6.82 0.14
N ILE A 10 -5.10 -6.68 1.09
CA ILE A 10 -5.36 -5.97 2.35
C ILE A 10 -5.00 -4.52 2.14
N VAL A 11 -5.96 -3.62 2.40
CA VAL A 11 -5.79 -2.18 2.26
C VAL A 11 -5.86 -1.57 3.66
N THR A 12 -4.74 -1.05 4.12
CA THR A 12 -4.65 -0.33 5.39
C THR A 12 -4.73 1.17 5.16
N SER A 13 -5.70 1.82 5.79
CA SER A 13 -5.97 3.25 5.70
C SER A 13 -6.19 3.85 7.08
N VAL A 14 -6.10 5.19 7.20
CA VAL A 14 -6.37 5.90 8.46
C VAL A 14 -7.87 6.03 8.74
N ILE A 15 -8.69 6.01 7.69
CA ILE A 15 -10.17 6.05 7.72
C ILE A 15 -10.72 5.06 6.68
N PRO A 16 -11.96 4.57 6.84
CA PRO A 16 -12.60 3.73 5.83
C PRO A 16 -12.60 4.41 4.46
N LEU A 17 -12.34 3.62 3.41
CA LEU A 17 -12.39 4.12 2.04
C LEU A 17 -13.85 4.36 1.64
N PRO A 18 -14.17 5.51 1.05
CA PRO A 18 -15.44 5.72 0.36
C PRO A 18 -15.63 4.66 -0.74
N ALA A 19 -16.89 4.31 -1.03
CA ALA A 19 -17.21 3.25 -2.00
C ALA A 19 -16.66 3.53 -3.42
N GLU A 20 -16.56 4.79 -3.81
CA GLU A 20 -15.98 5.19 -5.10
C GLU A 20 -14.48 4.92 -5.14
N GLU A 21 -13.73 5.35 -4.11
CA GLU A 21 -12.29 5.11 -4.00
C GLU A 21 -11.97 3.61 -3.87
N GLU A 22 -12.78 2.86 -3.12
CA GLU A 22 -12.64 1.40 -3.00
C GLU A 22 -12.81 0.72 -4.36
N LYS A 23 -13.77 1.18 -5.17
CA LYS A 23 -13.99 0.65 -6.52
C LYS A 23 -12.82 0.97 -7.45
N GLU A 24 -12.37 2.22 -7.49
CA GLU A 24 -11.21 2.62 -8.30
C GLU A 24 -9.94 1.86 -7.92
N LEU A 25 -9.72 1.67 -6.62
CA LEU A 25 -8.60 0.89 -6.11
C LEU A 25 -8.70 -0.58 -6.54
N LYS A 26 -9.89 -1.16 -6.48
CA LYS A 26 -10.14 -2.53 -6.94
C LYS A 26 -9.84 -2.70 -8.42
N ASP A 27 -10.32 -1.78 -9.25
CA ASP A 27 -10.14 -1.80 -10.70
C ASP A 27 -8.64 -1.66 -11.04
N THR A 28 -7.94 -0.73 -10.38
CA THR A 28 -6.49 -0.55 -10.53
C THR A 28 -5.70 -1.81 -10.13
N LEU A 29 -6.05 -2.42 -8.99
CA LEU A 29 -5.40 -3.66 -8.55
C LEU A 29 -5.69 -4.84 -9.49
N GLN A 30 -6.90 -4.89 -10.05
CA GLN A 30 -7.30 -5.90 -11.02
C GLN A 30 -6.48 -5.81 -12.31
N GLU A 31 -6.19 -4.59 -12.78
CA GLU A 31 -5.28 -4.34 -13.91
C GLU A 31 -3.84 -4.77 -13.60
N LEU A 32 -3.33 -4.41 -12.41
CA LEU A 32 -1.97 -4.75 -11.98
C LEU A 32 -1.74 -6.26 -11.80
N ILE A 33 -2.76 -6.99 -11.35
CA ILE A 33 -2.67 -8.43 -11.09
C ILE A 33 -2.88 -9.25 -12.38
N GLY A 34 -3.60 -8.69 -13.35
CA GLY A 34 -3.83 -9.29 -14.67
C GLY A 34 -5.14 -10.09 -14.80
N GLN A 35 -5.48 -10.42 -16.04
CA GLN A 35 -6.72 -11.11 -16.39
C GLN A 35 -6.71 -12.58 -15.91
N GLY A 36 -7.84 -13.04 -15.36
CA GLY A 36 -8.01 -14.43 -14.88
C GLY A 36 -7.86 -14.63 -13.36
N LYS A 37 -7.55 -13.58 -12.61
CA LYS A 37 -7.62 -13.53 -11.15
C LYS A 37 -8.66 -12.51 -10.72
N LYS A 38 -9.38 -12.73 -9.63
CA LYS A 38 -10.38 -11.84 -9.05
C LYS A 38 -9.81 -11.20 -7.80
N VAL A 39 -9.80 -9.88 -7.73
CA VAL A 39 -9.34 -9.16 -6.54
C VAL A 39 -10.45 -9.11 -5.48
N ILE A 40 -10.10 -9.52 -4.25
CA ILE A 40 -10.91 -9.38 -3.06
C ILE A 40 -10.22 -8.38 -2.14
N LEU A 41 -10.84 -7.22 -1.93
CA LEU A 41 -10.33 -6.21 -1.01
C LEU A 41 -10.77 -6.50 0.42
N GLU A 42 -9.84 -6.36 1.36
CA GLU A 42 -10.09 -6.35 2.78
C GLU A 42 -9.56 -5.03 3.36
N GLN A 43 -10.45 -4.22 3.92
CA GLN A 43 -10.07 -2.95 4.53
C GLN A 43 -9.64 -3.14 5.99
N LYS A 44 -8.56 -2.47 6.37
CA LYS A 44 -8.04 -2.42 7.73
C LYS A 44 -7.81 -0.95 8.11
N ILE A 45 -8.26 -0.56 9.30
CA ILE A 45 -8.06 0.79 9.79
C ILE A 45 -6.87 0.81 10.75
N ASP A 46 -5.89 1.65 10.45
CA ASP A 46 -4.72 1.90 11.31
C ASP A 46 -4.47 3.41 11.44
N PRO A 47 -4.88 4.03 12.57
CA PRO A 47 -4.61 5.45 12.80
C PRO A 47 -3.13 5.81 12.85
N SER A 48 -2.23 4.83 13.10
CA SER A 48 -0.80 5.06 13.25
C SER A 48 -0.08 5.41 11.95
N ILE A 49 -0.69 5.16 10.79
CA ILE A 49 -0.09 5.52 9.49
C ILE A 49 -0.23 7.00 9.15
N LEU A 50 -1.03 7.76 9.92
CA LEU A 50 -1.26 9.22 9.84
C LEU A 50 -1.87 9.74 8.52
N GLY A 51 -1.98 8.90 7.50
CA GLY A 51 -2.54 9.23 6.19
C GLY A 51 -1.95 8.36 5.09
N GLY A 52 -2.53 8.46 3.90
CA GLY A 52 -2.16 7.62 2.77
C GLY A 52 -2.68 6.18 2.91
N LEU A 53 -2.06 5.26 2.18
CA LEU A 53 -2.50 3.88 2.03
C LEU A 53 -1.32 2.92 2.10
N VAL A 54 -1.55 1.74 2.69
CA VAL A 54 -0.65 0.59 2.59
C VAL A 54 -1.43 -0.57 2.00
N ILE A 55 -0.96 -1.13 0.88
CA ILE A 55 -1.66 -2.21 0.17
C ILE A 55 -0.76 -3.45 0.16
N GLU A 56 -1.31 -4.59 0.59
CA GLU A 56 -0.60 -5.86 0.69
C GLU A 56 -1.32 -6.95 -0.12
N PHE A 57 -0.65 -7.54 -1.11
CA PHE A 57 -1.20 -8.65 -1.91
C PHE A 57 -0.06 -9.51 -2.50
N ASP A 58 -0.25 -10.83 -2.62
CA ASP A 58 0.73 -11.76 -3.24
C ASP A 58 2.20 -11.50 -2.82
N LYS A 59 2.44 -11.23 -1.52
CA LYS A 59 3.75 -10.91 -0.91
C LYS A 59 4.37 -9.57 -1.37
N LYS A 60 3.64 -8.74 -2.09
CA LYS A 60 4.00 -7.36 -2.42
C LYS A 60 3.37 -6.42 -1.40
N VAL A 61 4.11 -5.38 -1.06
CA VAL A 61 3.65 -4.29 -0.19
C VAL A 61 3.88 -2.98 -0.92
N PHE A 62 2.80 -2.23 -1.11
CA PHE A 62 2.82 -0.87 -1.63
C PHE A 62 2.52 0.06 -0.47
N ASP A 63 3.56 0.55 0.18
CA ASP A 63 3.44 1.48 1.30
C ASP A 63 3.61 2.92 0.80
N MET A 64 2.50 3.65 0.77
CA MET A 64 2.45 5.08 0.47
C MET A 64 1.97 5.87 1.69
N SER A 65 2.15 5.32 2.89
CA SER A 65 1.74 5.97 4.13
C SER A 65 2.61 7.20 4.45
N ILE A 66 1.97 8.18 5.09
CA ILE A 66 2.67 9.37 5.58
C ILE A 66 3.69 9.00 6.66
N LYS A 67 3.37 8.03 7.54
CA LYS A 67 4.31 7.48 8.53
C LYS A 67 5.61 7.00 7.91
N THR A 68 5.53 6.18 6.86
CA THR A 68 6.74 5.63 6.21
C THR A 68 7.52 6.71 5.48
N ARG A 69 6.85 7.64 4.79
CA ARG A 69 7.51 8.79 4.15
C ARG A 69 8.21 9.70 5.16
N ALA A 70 7.56 10.02 6.27
CA ALA A 70 8.14 10.85 7.33
C ALA A 70 9.38 10.17 7.96
N ARG A 71 9.32 8.86 8.22
CA ARG A 71 10.47 8.10 8.73
C ARG A 71 11.64 8.08 7.73
N GLN A 72 11.35 7.93 6.44
CA GLN A 72 12.38 8.01 5.40
C GLN A 72 13.02 9.40 5.37
N MET A 73 12.22 10.47 5.40
CA MET A 73 12.73 11.84 5.46
C MET A 73 13.59 12.07 6.71
N GLU A 74 13.12 11.65 7.88
CA GLU A 74 13.90 11.73 9.12
C GLU A 74 15.25 11.03 8.98
N ARG A 75 15.26 9.82 8.39
CA ARG A 75 16.51 9.08 8.14
C ARG A 75 17.44 9.86 7.22
N TYR A 76 16.95 10.37 6.09
CA TYR A 76 17.75 11.18 5.16
C TYR A 76 18.34 12.42 5.83
N LEU A 77 17.58 13.09 6.70
CA LEU A 77 18.06 14.27 7.43
C LEU A 77 19.08 13.94 8.52
N ARG A 78 19.10 12.70 9.02
CA ARG A 78 20.05 12.22 10.04
C ARG A 78 21.33 11.62 9.43
N GLU A 79 21.31 11.25 8.15
CA GLU A 79 22.51 10.73 7.49
C GLU A 79 23.59 11.83 7.43
N PRO A 80 24.79 11.60 7.98
CA PRO A 80 25.85 12.60 7.97
C PRO A 80 26.24 12.90 6.53
N VAL A 81 26.30 14.19 6.18
CA VAL A 81 26.71 14.64 4.86
C VAL A 81 28.20 14.30 4.68
N ASN A 82 28.49 13.32 3.82
CA ASN A 82 29.86 12.99 3.44
C ASN A 82 30.32 13.97 2.36
N PHE A 83 31.17 14.91 2.73
CA PHE A 83 31.76 15.90 1.83
C PHE A 83 32.91 15.34 0.98
N ASP A 84 33.26 14.05 1.14
CA ASP A 84 34.37 13.40 0.45
C ASP A 84 34.14 13.19 -1.07
N ASN A 85 32.95 13.52 -1.59
CA ASN A 85 32.60 13.43 -3.02
C ASN A 85 32.47 14.80 -3.72
N LEU A 86 33.10 15.85 -3.17
CA LEU A 86 33.25 17.17 -3.83
C LEU A 86 34.68 17.36 -4.36
#